data_AF-A0A1G6QZ35-F1
#
_entry.id   AF-A0A1G6QZ35-F1
#
_cell.length_a   1.000
_cell.length_b   1.000
_cell.length_c   1.000
_cell.angle_alpha   90.00
_cell.angle_beta   90.00
_cell.angle_gamma   90.00
#
_symmetry.space_group_name_H-M   'P 1'
#
loop_
_entity.id
_entity.type
_entity.pdbx_description
1 polymer ?
#
loop_
_entity_poly.entity_id
_entity_poly.type
_entity_poly.pdbx_seq_one_letter_code
_entity_poly.pdbx_strand_id
1 'polypeptide(L)'
;MDHATNHLGQPIGFALPEWQKRPRPDRRILEGRFTRLEPLDAASHSDDLWQAFATDIDGRSWTYMPFGPFAGQAAFAEFLADMSRGDDPVYYAILDRTTGRALGIASFMRIQPEHGVIEVGGIAYAPPLQRTPAATEAMYLMMAHAFDDLGYRRYEWKCDALNAPSRRAAARLGFTHDGLFEQAIVYKGRNRDTAWFSILDRNWPKVQRGVEAWLSPENFDAGGNQRRSLVKCRA
;
A
#
# COMPACT_ATOMS: atom_id res chain seq x y z
N MET A 1 12.05 -13.80 22.57
CA MET A 1 11.00 -12.76 22.63
C MET A 1 11.05 -12.18 24.02
N ASP A 2 11.25 -10.87 24.13
CA ASP A 2 11.15 -10.19 25.41
C ASP A 2 9.71 -10.35 25.91
N HIS A 3 9.57 -10.80 27.16
CA HIS A 3 8.29 -11.07 27.79
C HIS A 3 8.36 -10.66 29.26
N ALA A 4 7.20 -10.35 29.82
CA ALA A 4 6.99 -10.21 31.25
C ALA A 4 6.27 -11.47 31.78
N THR A 5 6.09 -11.57 33.09
CA THR A 5 5.34 -12.66 33.73
C THR A 5 4.18 -12.06 34.51
N ASN A 6 2.97 -12.61 34.36
CA ASN A 6 1.80 -12.15 35.10
C ASN A 6 1.81 -12.67 36.56
N HIS A 7 0.82 -12.26 37.37
CA HIS A 7 0.68 -12.70 38.76
C HIS A 7 0.43 -14.21 38.94
N LEU A 8 0.14 -14.94 37.86
CA LEU A 8 -0.06 -16.40 37.83
C LEU A 8 1.20 -17.17 37.40
N GLY A 9 2.33 -16.48 37.16
CA GLY A 9 3.56 -17.12 36.68
C GLY A 9 3.59 -17.42 35.18
N GLN A 10 2.66 -16.86 34.38
CA GLN A 10 2.58 -17.11 32.94
C GLN A 10 3.29 -16.01 32.14
N PRO A 11 3.98 -16.34 31.03
CA PRO A 11 4.60 -15.35 30.17
C PRO A 11 3.55 -14.51 29.43
N ILE A 12 3.74 -13.20 29.41
CA ILE A 12 2.90 -12.21 28.72
C ILE A 12 3.78 -11.20 27.95
N GLY A 13 3.19 -10.46 27.02
CA GLY A 13 3.90 -9.38 26.33
C GLY A 13 4.38 -8.27 27.28
N PHE A 14 5.33 -7.45 26.81
CA PHE A 14 5.77 -6.27 27.55
C PHE A 14 4.65 -5.23 27.70
N ALA A 15 4.66 -4.50 28.81
CA ALA A 15 3.64 -3.48 29.09
C ALA A 15 3.81 -2.25 28.19
N LEU A 16 2.68 -1.62 27.85
CA LEU A 16 2.59 -0.35 27.12
C LEU A 16 1.68 0.61 27.90
N PRO A 17 2.13 1.14 29.05
CA PRO A 17 1.27 1.93 29.94
C PRO A 17 0.74 3.21 29.28
N GLU A 18 1.49 3.77 28.33
CA GLU A 18 1.12 4.98 27.59
C GLU A 18 0.36 4.69 26.28
N TRP A 19 -0.06 3.45 26.03
CA TRP A 19 -0.80 3.12 24.81
C TRP A 19 -2.16 3.81 24.80
N GLN A 20 -2.48 4.45 23.68
CA GLN A 20 -3.80 5.02 23.43
C GLN A 20 -4.21 4.70 21.99
N LYS A 21 -5.52 4.67 21.74
CA LYS A 21 -6.11 4.56 20.41
C LYS A 21 -5.47 5.57 19.44
N ARG A 22 -5.15 5.12 18.23
CA ARG A 22 -4.63 5.99 17.16
C ARG A 22 -5.76 6.68 16.38
N PRO A 23 -5.52 7.81 15.71
CA PRO A 23 -6.49 8.40 14.80
C PRO A 23 -6.79 7.49 13.60
N ARG A 24 -7.91 7.70 12.90
CA ARG A 24 -8.14 7.09 11.58
C ARG A 24 -7.47 7.94 10.49
N PRO A 25 -7.14 7.39 9.31
CA PRO A 25 -6.73 8.20 8.16
C PRO A 25 -7.77 9.27 7.85
N ASP A 26 -7.34 10.51 7.72
CA ASP A 26 -8.21 11.70 7.69
C ASP A 26 -8.56 12.18 6.28
N ARG A 27 -8.25 11.37 5.25
CA ARG A 27 -8.45 11.71 3.83
C ARG A 27 -7.73 13.01 3.44
N ARG A 28 -6.58 13.32 4.05
CA ARG A 28 -5.74 14.42 3.54
C ARG A 28 -5.02 14.02 2.26
N ILE A 29 -4.77 15.00 1.42
CA ILE A 29 -3.86 14.85 0.29
C ILE A 29 -2.46 14.54 0.81
N LEU A 30 -1.79 13.53 0.23
CA LEU A 30 -0.39 13.23 0.51
C LEU A 30 0.45 13.63 -0.69
N GLU A 31 1.41 14.54 -0.49
CA GLU A 31 2.20 15.11 -1.57
C GLU A 31 3.64 14.59 -1.56
N GLY A 32 4.08 14.09 -2.72
CA GLY A 32 5.46 13.73 -3.00
C GLY A 32 6.03 14.50 -4.18
N ARG A 33 7.27 14.13 -4.55
CA ARG A 33 8.01 14.71 -5.68
C ARG A 33 7.51 14.20 -7.04
N PHE A 34 7.22 12.90 -7.13
CA PHE A 34 6.84 12.18 -8.34
C PHE A 34 5.35 11.86 -8.37
N THR A 35 4.68 11.82 -7.23
CA THR A 35 3.25 11.53 -7.15
C THR A 35 2.51 12.41 -6.14
N ARG A 36 1.19 12.48 -6.30
CA ARG A 36 0.25 13.02 -5.32
C ARG A 36 -0.84 11.99 -5.10
N LEU A 37 -1.17 11.76 -3.83
CA LEU A 37 -2.29 10.92 -3.44
C LEU A 37 -3.47 11.81 -3.05
N GLU A 38 -4.58 11.65 -3.74
CA GLU A 38 -5.85 12.30 -3.41
C GLU A 38 -6.83 11.28 -2.86
N PRO A 39 -7.69 11.63 -1.90
CA PRO A 39 -8.84 10.79 -1.59
C PRO A 39 -9.59 10.46 -2.88
N LEU A 40 -9.93 9.19 -3.07
CA LEU A 40 -10.57 8.76 -4.29
C LEU A 40 -11.91 9.48 -4.45
N ASP A 41 -12.02 10.26 -5.51
CA ASP A 41 -13.25 10.89 -5.98
C ASP A 41 -13.59 10.38 -7.39
N ALA A 42 -14.78 9.83 -7.58
CA ALA A 42 -15.15 9.22 -8.86
C ALA A 42 -15.31 10.27 -9.98
N ALA A 43 -15.82 11.46 -9.65
CA ALA A 43 -16.04 12.51 -10.65
C ALA A 43 -14.72 13.05 -11.21
N SER A 44 -13.69 13.14 -10.35
CA SER A 44 -12.38 13.69 -10.69
C SER A 44 -11.41 12.66 -11.27
N HIS A 45 -11.49 11.39 -10.86
CA HIS A 45 -10.47 10.39 -11.21
C HIS A 45 -10.91 9.30 -12.19
N SER A 46 -12.22 9.09 -12.41
CA SER A 46 -12.71 7.93 -13.16
C SER A 46 -12.19 7.88 -14.59
N ASP A 47 -12.22 9.01 -15.31
CA ASP A 47 -11.80 9.05 -16.72
C ASP A 47 -10.30 8.78 -16.87
N ASP A 48 -9.47 9.40 -16.05
CA ASP A 48 -8.03 9.15 -16.06
C ASP A 48 -7.67 7.72 -15.72
N LEU A 49 -8.27 7.18 -14.64
CA LEU A 49 -8.04 5.80 -14.23
C LEU A 49 -8.51 4.82 -15.32
N TRP A 50 -9.67 5.05 -15.93
CA TRP A 50 -10.17 4.22 -17.02
C TRP A 50 -9.20 4.20 -18.20
N GLN A 51 -8.75 5.38 -18.66
CA GLN A 51 -7.79 5.49 -19.76
C GLN A 51 -6.45 4.85 -19.42
N ALA A 52 -5.98 5.00 -18.19
CA ALA A 52 -4.73 4.39 -17.74
C ALA A 52 -4.84 2.86 -17.72
N PHE A 53 -5.90 2.29 -17.15
CA PHE A 53 -6.11 0.84 -17.10
C PHE A 53 -6.39 0.22 -18.48
N ALA A 54 -6.96 0.98 -19.43
CA ALA A 54 -7.16 0.52 -20.80
C ALA A 54 -5.85 0.17 -21.54
N THR A 55 -4.69 0.62 -21.04
CA THR A 55 -3.37 0.22 -21.56
C THR A 55 -2.97 -1.21 -21.19
N ASP A 56 -3.69 -1.87 -20.27
CA ASP A 56 -3.53 -3.28 -19.93
C ASP A 56 -4.39 -4.15 -20.85
N ILE A 57 -3.93 -4.30 -22.09
CA ILE A 57 -4.64 -5.02 -23.17
C ILE A 57 -4.99 -6.47 -22.79
N ASP A 58 -4.13 -7.12 -22.00
CA ASP A 58 -4.29 -8.51 -21.58
C ASP A 58 -5.11 -8.66 -20.28
N GLY A 59 -5.47 -7.55 -19.62
CA GLY A 59 -6.19 -7.55 -18.34
C GLY A 59 -5.39 -8.15 -17.17
N ARG A 60 -4.06 -8.18 -17.25
CA ARG A 60 -3.19 -8.85 -16.25
C ARG A 60 -3.31 -8.24 -14.86
N SER A 61 -3.57 -6.94 -14.77
CA SER A 61 -3.69 -6.16 -13.53
C SER A 61 -4.83 -6.67 -12.64
N TRP A 62 -5.85 -7.30 -13.23
CA TRP A 62 -7.03 -7.79 -12.51
C TRP A 62 -6.88 -9.23 -12.01
N THR A 63 -5.80 -9.93 -12.39
CA THR A 63 -5.63 -11.37 -12.11
C THR A 63 -5.81 -11.69 -10.63
N TYR A 64 -5.18 -10.92 -9.75
CA TYR A 64 -5.18 -11.15 -8.30
C TYR A 64 -6.09 -10.20 -7.52
N MET A 65 -6.82 -9.34 -8.22
CA MET A 65 -7.76 -8.41 -7.60
C MET A 65 -9.09 -9.10 -7.33
N PRO A 66 -9.77 -8.78 -6.21
CA PRO A 66 -11.10 -9.33 -5.93
C PRO A 66 -12.18 -8.73 -6.84
N PHE A 67 -11.86 -7.61 -7.50
CA PHE A 67 -12.70 -6.90 -8.45
C PHE A 67 -12.03 -6.88 -9.84
N GLY A 68 -12.80 -6.43 -10.83
CA GLY A 68 -12.37 -6.37 -12.22
C GLY A 68 -12.16 -7.76 -12.88
N PRO A 69 -11.99 -7.81 -14.21
CA PRO A 69 -12.07 -6.67 -15.14
C PRO A 69 -13.51 -6.11 -15.23
N PHE A 70 -13.64 -4.91 -15.79
CA PHE A 70 -14.93 -4.22 -15.92
C PHE A 70 -15.45 -4.29 -17.35
N ALA A 71 -16.78 -4.36 -17.52
CA ALA A 71 -17.42 -4.47 -18.83
C ALA A 71 -17.30 -3.19 -19.69
N GLY A 72 -16.99 -2.04 -19.07
CA GLY A 72 -16.86 -0.76 -19.75
C GLY A 72 -16.69 0.39 -18.75
N GLN A 73 -16.48 1.60 -19.28
CA GLN A 73 -16.22 2.81 -18.49
C GLN A 73 -17.34 3.12 -17.49
N ALA A 74 -18.60 2.93 -17.87
CA ALA A 74 -19.74 3.18 -17.00
C ALA A 74 -19.73 2.25 -15.76
N ALA A 75 -19.49 0.94 -15.96
CA ALA A 75 -19.40 -0.03 -14.87
C ALA A 75 -18.17 0.24 -13.97
N PHE A 76 -17.07 0.72 -14.55
CA PHE A 76 -15.89 1.13 -13.80
C PHE A 76 -16.15 2.38 -12.96
N ALA A 77 -16.83 3.39 -13.53
CA ALA A 77 -17.17 4.63 -12.83
C ALA A 77 -18.12 4.38 -11.65
N GLU A 78 -19.14 3.54 -11.84
CA GLU A 78 -20.05 3.11 -10.76
C GLU A 78 -19.28 2.40 -9.65
N PHE A 79 -18.39 1.47 -10.01
CA PHE A 79 -17.54 0.79 -9.04
C PHE A 79 -16.63 1.75 -8.26
N LEU A 80 -15.99 2.72 -8.94
CA LEU A 80 -15.17 3.73 -8.26
C LEU A 80 -16.00 4.64 -7.34
N ALA A 81 -17.23 4.98 -7.72
CA ALA A 81 -18.14 5.79 -6.90
C ALA A 81 -18.58 5.07 -5.62
N ASP A 82 -18.68 3.74 -5.65
CA ASP A 82 -18.95 2.96 -4.44
C ASP A 82 -17.70 2.89 -3.55
N MET A 83 -16.52 2.68 -4.13
CA MET A 83 -15.26 2.62 -3.38
C MET A 83 -14.91 3.95 -2.70
N SER A 84 -15.18 5.10 -3.33
CA SER A 84 -14.86 6.42 -2.79
C SER A 84 -15.62 6.75 -1.50
N ARG A 85 -16.77 6.10 -1.28
CA ARG A 85 -17.64 6.33 -0.12
C ARG A 85 -17.24 5.55 1.13
N GLY A 86 -16.32 4.59 1.01
CA GLY A 86 -15.92 3.71 2.10
C GLY A 86 -15.06 4.40 3.16
N ASP A 87 -15.30 4.04 4.42
CA ASP A 87 -14.48 4.44 5.58
C ASP A 87 -13.45 3.36 5.96
N ASP A 88 -13.59 2.16 5.41
CA ASP A 88 -12.67 1.03 5.43
C ASP A 88 -13.08 0.05 4.32
N PRO A 89 -12.38 0.02 3.18
CA PRO A 89 -11.14 0.75 2.90
C PRO A 89 -11.31 2.27 2.68
N VAL A 90 -10.29 3.06 3.02
CA VAL A 90 -10.15 4.47 2.64
C VAL A 90 -9.25 4.54 1.41
N TYR A 91 -9.84 4.78 0.23
CA TYR A 91 -9.13 4.79 -1.05
C TYR A 91 -8.51 6.14 -1.38
N TYR A 92 -7.36 6.06 -2.06
CA TYR A 92 -6.65 7.17 -2.69
C TYR A 92 -6.43 6.89 -4.18
N ALA A 93 -6.61 7.91 -5.01
CA ALA A 93 -6.10 7.95 -6.36
C ALA A 93 -4.62 8.35 -6.35
N ILE A 94 -3.83 7.71 -7.21
CA ILE A 94 -2.38 7.94 -7.35
C ILE A 94 -2.15 8.74 -8.62
N LEU A 95 -1.87 10.03 -8.46
CA LEU A 95 -1.69 10.94 -9.58
C LEU A 95 -0.21 11.09 -9.89
N ASP A 96 0.12 11.05 -11.17
CA ASP A 96 1.46 11.44 -11.62
C ASP A 96 1.63 12.96 -11.47
N ARG A 97 2.74 13.39 -10.86
CA ARG A 97 2.94 14.82 -10.53
C ARG A 97 3.17 15.68 -11.77
N THR A 98 3.69 15.09 -12.84
CA THR A 98 4.03 15.82 -14.08
C THR A 98 2.80 16.11 -14.92
N THR A 99 1.92 15.12 -15.07
CA THR A 99 0.74 15.17 -15.92
C THR A 99 -0.53 15.51 -15.17
N GLY A 100 -0.56 15.34 -13.84
CA GLY A 100 -1.74 15.48 -13.01
C GLY A 100 -2.76 14.34 -13.17
N ARG A 101 -2.45 13.31 -13.96
CA ARG A 101 -3.39 12.24 -14.28
C ARG A 101 -3.38 11.13 -13.24
N ALA A 102 -4.55 10.59 -12.91
CA ALA A 102 -4.67 9.43 -12.04
C ALA A 102 -4.24 8.14 -12.77
N LEU A 103 -3.23 7.45 -12.24
CA LEU A 103 -2.62 6.25 -12.86
C LEU A 103 -2.76 4.98 -11.99
N GLY A 104 -3.46 5.05 -10.88
CA GLY A 104 -3.71 3.90 -10.03
C GLY A 104 -4.47 4.27 -8.77
N ILE A 105 -4.76 3.25 -7.97
CA ILE A 105 -5.42 3.38 -6.68
C ILE A 105 -4.71 2.54 -5.62
N ALA A 106 -4.82 2.96 -4.38
CA ALA A 106 -4.46 2.18 -3.19
C ALA A 106 -5.35 2.60 -2.02
N SER A 107 -5.39 1.81 -0.96
CA SER A 107 -6.20 2.15 0.22
C SER A 107 -5.53 1.76 1.52
N PHE A 108 -5.89 2.48 2.58
CA PHE A 108 -5.80 1.95 3.93
C PHE A 108 -7.04 1.10 4.22
N MET A 109 -6.85 -0.11 4.73
CA MET A 109 -7.94 -1.03 5.05
C MET A 109 -7.66 -1.84 6.31
N ARG A 110 -8.68 -2.53 6.81
CA ARG A 110 -8.64 -3.29 8.08
C ARG A 110 -8.07 -2.46 9.22
N ILE A 111 -8.58 -1.23 9.30
CA ILE A 111 -8.09 -0.16 10.17
C ILE A 111 -8.50 -0.50 11.60
N GLN A 112 -7.51 -0.75 12.47
CA GLN A 112 -7.70 -1.10 13.87
C GLN A 112 -7.01 -0.06 14.76
N PRO A 113 -7.64 1.11 15.00
CA PRO A 113 -6.99 2.19 15.73
C PRO A 113 -6.71 1.85 17.19
N GLU A 114 -7.52 0.97 17.79
CA GLU A 114 -7.31 0.47 19.17
C GLU A 114 -6.00 -0.30 19.34
N HIS A 115 -5.46 -0.83 18.24
CA HIS A 115 -4.22 -1.62 18.24
C HIS A 115 -3.10 -0.95 17.43
N GLY A 116 -3.38 0.15 16.73
CA GLY A 116 -2.43 0.80 15.84
C GLY A 116 -2.00 -0.13 14.71
N VAL A 117 -2.94 -0.91 14.17
CA VAL A 117 -2.70 -1.82 13.04
C VAL A 117 -3.50 -1.33 11.84
N ILE A 118 -2.84 -1.24 10.68
CA ILE A 118 -3.47 -0.85 9.42
C ILE A 118 -2.84 -1.60 8.27
N GLU A 119 -3.64 -1.93 7.27
CA GLU A 119 -3.18 -2.60 6.05
C GLU A 119 -3.19 -1.61 4.89
N VAL A 120 -2.18 -1.68 4.02
CA VAL A 120 -2.27 -1.14 2.67
C VAL A 120 -2.69 -2.23 1.70
N GLY A 121 -3.76 -1.95 0.98
CA GLY A 121 -4.39 -2.94 0.11
C GLY A 121 -5.24 -2.28 -0.95
N GLY A 122 -5.94 -3.11 -1.74
CA GLY A 122 -6.66 -2.63 -2.93
C GLY A 122 -5.75 -1.91 -3.93
N ILE A 123 -4.44 -2.23 -3.93
CA ILE A 123 -3.44 -1.58 -4.76
C ILE A 123 -3.60 -2.05 -6.20
N ALA A 124 -3.98 -1.14 -7.09
CA ALA A 124 -4.05 -1.38 -8.52
C ALA A 124 -3.29 -0.27 -9.25
N TYR A 125 -2.17 -0.62 -9.87
CA TYR A 125 -1.39 0.31 -10.70
C TYR A 125 -1.69 0.02 -12.17
N ALA A 126 -2.12 1.04 -12.89
CA ALA A 126 -2.16 0.94 -14.35
C ALA A 126 -0.73 0.77 -14.90
N PRO A 127 -0.55 0.14 -16.07
CA PRO A 127 0.76 -0.09 -16.66
C PRO A 127 1.71 1.13 -16.67
N PRO A 128 1.26 2.38 -16.97
CA PRO A 128 2.14 3.54 -16.97
C PRO A 128 2.74 3.89 -15.60
N LEU A 129 2.08 3.50 -14.51
CA LEU A 129 2.58 3.72 -13.15
C LEU A 129 3.57 2.63 -12.70
N GLN A 130 3.44 1.40 -13.24
CA GLN A 130 4.21 0.26 -12.75
C GLN A 130 5.71 0.45 -12.94
N ARG A 131 6.49 0.10 -11.91
CA ARG A 131 7.97 0.17 -11.90
C ARG A 131 8.55 1.59 -12.09
N THR A 132 7.78 2.62 -11.76
CA THR A 132 8.25 4.02 -11.74
C THR A 132 8.66 4.49 -10.34
N PRO A 133 9.37 5.63 -10.21
CA PRO A 133 9.56 6.31 -8.93
C PRO A 133 8.23 6.68 -8.25
N ALA A 134 7.24 7.18 -9.01
CA ALA A 134 5.91 7.51 -8.51
C ALA A 134 5.22 6.32 -7.81
N ALA A 135 5.31 5.11 -8.38
CA ALA A 135 4.78 3.90 -7.76
C ALA A 135 5.43 3.55 -6.41
N THR A 136 6.73 3.82 -6.26
CA THR A 136 7.44 3.60 -4.98
C THR A 136 7.08 4.71 -3.99
N GLU A 137 7.04 5.96 -4.45
CA GLU A 137 6.71 7.11 -3.62
C GLU A 137 5.26 7.06 -3.10
N ALA A 138 4.30 6.55 -3.88
CA ALA A 138 2.93 6.36 -3.43
C ALA A 138 2.88 5.48 -2.16
N MET A 139 3.59 4.34 -2.16
CA MET A 139 3.64 3.47 -0.98
C MET A 139 4.42 4.11 0.17
N TYR A 140 5.47 4.87 -0.15
CA TYR A 140 6.22 5.65 0.84
C TYR A 140 5.33 6.63 1.59
N LEU A 141 4.58 7.46 0.86
CA LEU A 141 3.69 8.46 1.45
C LEU A 141 2.64 7.82 2.35
N MET A 142 2.06 6.69 1.94
CA MET A 142 1.10 5.96 2.79
C MET A 142 1.74 5.36 4.05
N MET A 143 2.96 4.81 3.94
CA MET A 143 3.72 4.33 5.11
C MET A 143 4.05 5.48 6.06
N ALA A 144 4.59 6.58 5.54
CA ALA A 144 4.93 7.76 6.32
C ALA A 144 3.71 8.32 7.04
N HIS A 145 2.57 8.44 6.36
CA HIS A 145 1.34 8.87 7.00
C HIS A 145 0.90 7.92 8.14
N ALA A 146 0.95 6.60 7.92
CA ALA A 146 0.57 5.64 8.95
C ALA A 146 1.50 5.70 10.19
N PHE A 147 2.81 5.81 10.00
CA PHE A 147 3.78 5.79 11.09
C PHE A 147 4.00 7.17 11.72
N ASP A 148 4.30 8.19 10.91
CA ASP A 148 4.76 9.50 11.38
C ASP A 148 3.60 10.38 11.82
N ASP A 149 2.49 10.39 11.06
CA ASP A 149 1.33 11.25 11.38
C ASP A 149 0.33 10.56 12.31
N LEU A 150 -0.01 9.30 12.01
CA LEU A 150 -1.05 8.57 12.75
C LEU A 150 -0.50 7.76 13.93
N GLY A 151 0.82 7.54 14.00
CA GLY A 151 1.47 6.82 15.09
C GLY A 151 1.14 5.32 15.14
N TYR A 152 0.77 4.70 14.02
CA TYR A 152 0.47 3.26 13.99
C TYR A 152 1.74 2.44 14.24
N ARG A 153 1.55 1.26 14.82
CA ARG A 153 2.65 0.41 15.28
C ARG A 153 2.94 -0.75 14.34
N ARG A 154 1.98 -1.08 13.47
CA ARG A 154 2.08 -2.15 12.49
C ARG A 154 1.39 -1.77 11.19
N TYR A 155 2.14 -1.84 10.11
CA TYR A 155 1.68 -1.60 8.74
C TYR A 155 1.74 -2.90 7.95
N GLU A 156 0.60 -3.37 7.45
CA GLU A 156 0.46 -4.68 6.84
C GLU A 156 0.38 -4.61 5.32
N TRP A 157 0.94 -5.63 4.67
CA TRP A 157 0.75 -5.91 3.25
C TRP A 157 0.35 -7.37 3.10
N LYS A 158 -0.66 -7.63 2.26
CA LYS A 158 -1.08 -8.99 1.95
C LYS A 158 -1.28 -9.19 0.48
N CYS A 159 -1.02 -10.40 0.03
CA CYS A 159 -1.31 -10.79 -1.33
C CYS A 159 -1.60 -12.28 -1.43
N ASP A 160 -2.17 -12.67 -2.56
CA ASP A 160 -2.18 -14.05 -2.99
C ASP A 160 -0.73 -14.58 -3.03
N ALA A 161 -0.50 -15.78 -2.49
CA ALA A 161 0.83 -16.40 -2.42
C ALA A 161 1.45 -16.65 -3.81
N LEU A 162 0.60 -16.81 -4.84
CA LEU A 162 0.98 -16.94 -6.25
C LEU A 162 1.24 -15.59 -6.93
N ASN A 163 0.89 -14.46 -6.31
CA ASN A 163 1.21 -13.13 -6.81
C ASN A 163 2.68 -12.76 -6.53
N ALA A 164 3.58 -13.39 -7.26
CA ALA A 164 5.03 -13.15 -7.14
C ALA A 164 5.43 -11.67 -7.33
N PRO A 165 4.83 -10.88 -8.25
CA PRO A 165 5.09 -9.44 -8.32
C PRO A 165 4.80 -8.69 -7.01
N SER A 166 3.63 -8.93 -6.38
CA SER A 166 3.25 -8.28 -5.13
C SER A 166 4.17 -8.68 -3.97
N ARG A 167 4.51 -9.97 -3.85
CA ARG A 167 5.48 -10.46 -2.84
C ARG A 167 6.84 -9.80 -2.98
N ARG A 168 7.34 -9.65 -4.22
CA ARG A 168 8.61 -8.95 -4.49
C ARG A 168 8.52 -7.46 -4.16
N ALA A 169 7.38 -6.82 -4.41
CA ALA A 169 7.16 -5.42 -4.07
C ALA A 169 7.23 -5.20 -2.55
N ALA A 170 6.51 -6.02 -1.77
CA ALA A 170 6.54 -5.98 -0.30
C ALA A 170 7.98 -6.14 0.24
N ALA A 171 8.72 -7.15 -0.21
CA ALA A 171 10.11 -7.35 0.21
C ALA A 171 11.03 -6.18 -0.21
N ARG A 172 10.86 -5.65 -1.43
CA ARG A 172 11.62 -4.51 -1.95
C ARG A 172 11.37 -3.24 -1.13
N LEU A 173 10.13 -2.99 -0.71
CA LEU A 173 9.73 -1.83 0.10
C LEU A 173 10.16 -1.98 1.56
N GLY A 174 10.30 -3.20 2.05
CA GLY A 174 10.91 -3.49 3.34
C GLY A 174 10.03 -4.14 4.37
N PHE A 175 8.91 -4.68 3.92
CA PHE A 175 8.12 -5.56 4.74
C PHE A 175 8.85 -6.87 5.01
N THR A 176 8.69 -7.37 6.23
CA THR A 176 9.11 -8.71 6.65
C THR A 176 7.97 -9.68 6.40
N HIS A 177 8.26 -10.90 5.94
CA HIS A 177 7.26 -11.96 5.79
C HIS A 177 6.88 -12.53 7.16
N ASP A 178 5.61 -12.41 7.53
CA ASP A 178 5.09 -12.87 8.81
C ASP A 178 4.57 -14.32 8.73
N GLY A 179 4.05 -14.74 7.58
CA GLY A 179 3.54 -16.10 7.41
C GLY A 179 2.60 -16.28 6.21
N LEU A 180 2.18 -17.53 6.01
CA LEU A 180 1.23 -17.95 4.99
C LEU A 180 -0.02 -18.51 5.65
N PHE A 181 -1.19 -17.98 5.29
CA PHE A 181 -2.46 -18.55 5.69
C PHE A 181 -2.99 -19.36 4.52
N GLU A 182 -2.94 -20.69 4.65
CA GLU A 182 -3.47 -21.63 3.65
C GLU A 182 -5.00 -21.57 3.63
N GLN A 183 -5.59 -21.66 2.45
CA GLN A 183 -7.04 -21.62 2.24
C GLN A 183 -7.75 -20.42 2.87
N ALA A 184 -7.04 -19.29 2.96
CA ALA A 184 -7.53 -18.11 3.66
C ALA A 184 -8.84 -17.57 3.10
N ILE A 185 -8.98 -17.54 1.77
CA ILE A 185 -10.23 -17.14 1.08
C ILE A 185 -10.43 -17.90 -0.23
N VAL A 186 -11.65 -17.85 -0.76
CA VAL A 186 -11.99 -18.23 -2.13
C VAL A 186 -12.31 -16.96 -2.92
N TYR A 187 -11.71 -16.77 -4.09
CA TYR A 187 -12.03 -15.66 -5.00
C TYR A 187 -12.02 -16.16 -6.44
N LYS A 188 -12.90 -15.61 -7.29
CA LYS A 188 -13.00 -16.00 -8.72
C LYS A 188 -13.07 -17.53 -8.90
N GLY A 189 -13.79 -18.22 -8.01
CA GLY A 189 -13.97 -19.68 -8.05
C GLY A 189 -12.74 -20.52 -7.69
N ARG A 190 -11.68 -19.94 -7.10
CA ARG A 190 -10.43 -20.65 -6.75
C ARG A 190 -9.94 -20.35 -5.34
N ASN A 191 -9.11 -21.27 -4.83
CA ASN A 191 -8.38 -21.12 -3.58
C ASN A 191 -7.43 -19.91 -3.62
N ARG A 192 -7.26 -19.24 -2.47
CA ARG A 192 -6.16 -18.30 -2.23
C ARG A 192 -5.53 -18.56 -0.88
N ASP A 193 -4.27 -18.97 -0.91
CA ASP A 193 -3.39 -18.84 0.23
C ASP A 193 -2.91 -17.38 0.31
N THR A 194 -2.94 -16.80 1.49
CA THR A 194 -2.58 -15.39 1.69
C THR A 194 -1.23 -15.29 2.37
N ALA A 195 -0.25 -14.69 1.68
CA ALA A 195 1.03 -14.33 2.25
C ALA A 195 0.91 -12.98 2.98
N TRP A 196 1.35 -12.97 4.24
CA TRP A 196 1.29 -11.81 5.14
C TRP A 196 2.67 -11.21 5.32
N PHE A 197 2.73 -9.89 5.28
CA PHE A 197 3.95 -9.14 5.53
C PHE A 197 3.66 -7.92 6.40
N SER A 198 4.68 -7.44 7.12
CA SER A 198 4.56 -6.24 7.94
C SER A 198 5.81 -5.37 8.02
N ILE A 199 5.60 -4.10 8.28
CA ILE A 199 6.58 -3.18 8.84
C ILE A 199 6.09 -2.81 10.24
N LEU A 200 7.01 -2.75 11.20
CA LEU A 200 6.73 -2.37 12.59
C LEU A 200 7.32 -0.98 12.85
N ASP A 201 6.71 -0.23 13.76
CA ASP A 201 7.17 1.10 14.21
C ASP A 201 8.69 1.18 14.41
N ARG A 202 9.26 0.25 15.19
CA ARG A 202 10.70 0.20 15.48
C ARG A 202 11.59 -0.01 14.25
N ASN A 203 11.05 -0.56 13.17
CA ASN A 203 11.76 -0.81 11.92
C ASN A 203 11.58 0.35 10.92
N TRP A 204 10.53 1.16 11.09
CA TRP A 204 10.17 2.24 10.17
C TRP A 204 11.32 3.25 9.93
N PRO A 205 12.04 3.76 10.94
CA PRO A 205 13.12 4.72 10.69
C PRO A 205 14.20 4.23 9.73
N LYS A 206 14.51 2.92 9.73
CA LYS A 206 15.45 2.34 8.77
C LYS A 206 14.85 2.25 7.36
N VAL A 207 13.58 1.87 7.26
CA VAL A 207 12.87 1.79 5.97
C VAL A 207 12.75 3.19 5.36
N GLN A 208 12.29 4.17 6.13
CA GLN A 208 12.14 5.58 5.73
C GLN A 208 13.42 6.12 5.10
N ARG A 209 14.54 6.12 5.84
CA ARG A 209 15.82 6.62 5.33
C ARG A 209 16.25 5.94 4.03
N GLY A 210 16.05 4.63 3.91
CA GLY A 210 16.42 3.90 2.71
C GLY A 210 15.54 4.21 1.50
N VAL A 211 14.25 4.49 1.72
CA VAL A 211 13.33 4.91 0.66
C VAL A 211 13.59 6.37 0.25
N GLU A 212 13.81 7.26 1.21
CA GLU A 212 14.18 8.67 0.95
C GLU A 212 15.50 8.76 0.17
N ALA A 213 16.52 8.01 0.58
CA ALA A 213 17.80 7.95 -0.15
C ALA A 213 17.63 7.40 -1.58
N TRP A 214 16.66 6.50 -1.81
CA TRP A 214 16.35 6.01 -3.14
C TRP A 214 15.57 7.03 -3.99
N LEU A 215 14.65 7.78 -3.38
CA LEU A 215 13.84 8.82 -4.02
C LEU A 215 14.60 10.14 -4.23
N SER A 216 15.78 10.31 -3.61
CA SER A 216 16.62 11.49 -3.82
C SER A 216 16.94 11.67 -5.31
N PRO A 217 16.86 12.90 -5.86
CA PRO A 217 17.30 13.20 -7.22
C PRO A 217 18.74 12.72 -7.50
N GLU A 218 19.62 12.72 -6.49
CA GLU A 218 20.99 12.25 -6.65
C GLU A 218 21.10 10.77 -7.01
N ASN A 219 20.06 9.98 -6.69
CA ASN A 219 20.02 8.56 -7.02
C ASN A 219 19.55 8.27 -8.45
N PHE A 220 19.25 9.30 -9.26
CA PHE A 220 18.88 9.14 -10.67
C PHE A 220 19.91 9.81 -11.58
N ASP A 221 20.19 9.19 -12.73
CA ASP A 221 20.99 9.82 -13.78
C ASP A 221 20.14 10.72 -14.70
N ALA A 222 20.78 11.39 -15.66
CA ALA A 222 20.09 12.28 -16.60
C ALA A 222 19.05 11.58 -17.48
N GLY A 223 19.14 10.24 -17.63
CA GLY A 223 18.17 9.42 -18.34
C GLY A 223 17.06 8.87 -17.45
N GLY A 224 17.02 9.24 -16.16
CA GLY A 224 16.03 8.74 -15.20
C GLY A 224 16.31 7.34 -14.68
N ASN A 225 17.48 6.76 -14.94
CA ASN A 225 17.84 5.45 -14.41
C ASN A 225 18.35 5.56 -12.97
N GLN A 226 17.90 4.65 -12.10
CA GLN A 226 18.40 4.57 -10.73
C GLN A 226 19.89 4.18 -10.69
N ARG A 227 20.70 4.89 -9.89
CA ARG A 227 22.11 4.59 -9.63
C ARG A 227 22.26 3.46 -8.62
N ARG A 228 21.44 3.47 -7.57
CA ARG A 228 21.33 2.40 -6.57
C ARG A 228 19.90 1.87 -6.54
N SER A 229 19.76 0.56 -6.38
CA SER A 229 18.45 -0.05 -6.16
C SER A 229 17.93 0.25 -4.75
N LEU A 230 16.61 0.24 -4.56
CA LEU A 230 16.00 0.48 -3.25
C LEU A 230 16.52 -0.50 -2.19
N VAL A 231 16.77 -1.76 -2.57
CA VAL A 231 17.37 -2.76 -1.66
C VAL A 231 18.76 -2.32 -1.20
N LYS A 232 19.59 -1.76 -2.10
CA LYS A 232 20.92 -1.22 -1.74
C LYS A 232 20.85 0.07 -0.93
N CYS A 233 19.82 0.89 -1.08
CA CYS A 233 19.63 2.10 -0.28
C CYS A 233 19.16 1.80 1.14
N ARG A 234 18.43 0.69 1.32
CA ARG A 234 17.92 0.22 2.62
C ARG A 234 18.89 -0.65 3.42
N ALA A 235 19.96 -1.14 2.79
CA ALA A 235 20.98 -1.99 3.44
C ALA A 235 21.69 -1.20 4.54
#